data_AF-A0A524KHI3-F1
#
_entry.id   AF-A0A524KHI3-F1
#
_cell.length_a   1.000
_cell.length_b   1.000
_cell.length_c   1.000
_cell.angle_alpha   90.00
_cell.angle_beta   90.00
_cell.angle_gamma   90.00
#
_symmetry.space_group_name_H-M   'P 1'
#
loop_
_entity.id
_entity.type
_entity.pdbx_description
1 polymer ?
#
loop_
_entity_poly.entity_id
_entity_poly.type
_entity_poly.pdbx_seq_one_letter_code
_entity_poly.pdbx_strand_id
1 'polypeptide(L)'
;MFRLPTLGICLCAAFAMAGCSTGAKDGAARGAKTGAVGGLLAGAVGSIFWGGDAVNNALRTAAVGAASGAAVGAMNGAERDKRQPPPPPPAPAPAPGGTPAKAAGMTVDNKALKAQVGDLNFSASEELARCRHVSAISRAEKAFASETDAKRKGYALLIQAMAAEESNNATKANAVYAQWGQFDPARADPQKTRNEALEGLLKLQKVRQEQGLPVLCT
;
A
#
# COMPACT_ATOMS: atom_id res chain seq x y z
N MET A 1 11.83 34.68 38.88
CA MET A 1 10.43 34.77 38.40
C MET A 1 10.43 35.33 37.00
N PHE A 2 10.22 34.49 35.98
CA PHE A 2 10.00 34.91 34.59
C PHE A 2 8.81 34.10 34.06
N ARG A 3 7.70 34.78 33.75
CA ARG A 3 6.51 34.22 33.08
C ARG A 3 6.72 34.34 31.57
N LEU A 4 6.66 33.24 30.83
CA LEU A 4 6.52 33.25 29.36
C LEU A 4 5.03 33.28 28.98
N PRO A 5 4.64 34.04 27.94
CA PRO A 5 3.27 34.07 27.45
C PRO A 5 3.00 32.88 26.50
N THR A 6 2.01 32.07 26.88
CA THR A 6 1.22 31.20 26.02
C THR A 6 0.30 32.06 25.16
N LEU A 7 0.63 32.30 23.88
CA LEU A 7 -0.38 32.65 22.88
C LEU A 7 0.22 32.59 21.47
N GLY A 8 -0.44 31.86 20.56
CA GLY A 8 -0.41 32.26 19.15
C GLY A 8 0.01 31.23 18.11
N ILE A 9 -0.44 29.98 18.15
CA ILE A 9 -0.45 29.13 16.93
C ILE A 9 -1.69 28.23 16.96
N CYS A 10 -2.83 28.69 16.41
CA CYS A 10 -3.87 27.81 15.86
C CYS A 10 -5.02 28.60 15.19
N LEU A 11 -4.72 29.40 14.15
CA LEU A 11 -5.77 30.05 13.35
C LEU A 11 -5.44 30.07 11.85
N CYS A 12 -5.28 28.88 11.25
CA CYS A 12 -5.12 28.71 9.80
C CYS A 12 -5.99 27.57 9.22
N ALA A 13 -7.16 27.27 9.80
CA ALA A 13 -8.02 26.17 9.34
C ALA A 13 -9.32 26.61 8.65
N ALA A 14 -9.56 27.91 8.40
CA ALA A 14 -10.87 28.40 7.97
C ALA A 14 -10.97 28.91 6.51
N PHE A 15 -9.91 28.90 5.69
CA PHE A 15 -9.91 29.55 4.37
C PHE A 15 -9.94 28.61 3.13
N ALA A 16 -10.22 27.32 3.28
CA ALA A 16 -10.12 26.37 2.15
C ALA A 16 -11.47 25.87 1.57
N MET A 17 -12.59 26.61 1.71
CA MET A 17 -13.91 26.16 1.24
C MET A 17 -14.38 26.73 -0.10
N ALA A 18 -13.57 27.51 -0.82
CA ALA A 18 -13.93 27.98 -2.16
C ALA A 18 -13.14 27.22 -3.25
N GLY A 19 -13.77 26.16 -3.79
CA GLY A 19 -13.45 25.68 -5.14
C GLY A 19 -12.51 24.48 -5.28
N CYS A 20 -12.68 23.39 -4.51
CA CYS A 20 -12.19 22.10 -4.99
C CYS A 20 -13.00 21.73 -6.25
N SER A 21 -12.35 21.78 -7.40
CA SER A 21 -12.94 21.38 -8.68
C SER A 21 -13.44 19.93 -8.61
N THR A 22 -14.42 19.58 -9.45
CA THR A 22 -15.00 18.23 -9.47
C THR A 22 -13.93 17.17 -9.68
N GLY A 23 -12.94 17.43 -10.56
CA GLY A 23 -11.79 16.57 -10.75
C GLY A 23 -10.94 16.43 -9.49
N ALA A 24 -10.71 17.49 -8.72
CA ALA A 24 -9.98 17.41 -7.45
C ALA A 24 -10.72 16.55 -6.41
N LYS A 25 -12.05 16.64 -6.33
CA LYS A 25 -12.85 15.79 -5.42
C LYS A 25 -12.84 14.32 -5.84
N ASP A 26 -13.06 14.05 -7.12
CA ASP A 26 -13.03 12.68 -7.66
C ASP A 26 -11.62 12.08 -7.65
N GLY A 27 -10.62 12.94 -7.83
CA GLY A 27 -9.23 12.62 -7.67
C GLY A 27 -8.94 12.23 -6.23
N ALA A 28 -9.33 13.06 -5.26
CA ALA A 28 -9.14 12.80 -3.84
C ALA A 28 -9.80 11.49 -3.41
N ALA A 29 -11.04 11.25 -3.81
CA ALA A 29 -11.74 10.00 -3.49
C ALA A 29 -11.01 8.78 -4.07
N ARG A 30 -10.54 8.84 -5.32
CA ARG A 30 -9.79 7.74 -5.95
C ARG A 30 -8.42 7.53 -5.32
N GLY A 31 -7.71 8.62 -5.05
CA GLY A 31 -6.41 8.59 -4.39
C GLY A 31 -6.51 8.07 -2.97
N ALA A 32 -7.55 8.45 -2.22
CA ALA A 32 -7.79 7.96 -0.87
C ALA A 32 -7.95 6.43 -0.87
N LYS A 33 -8.72 5.90 -1.83
CA LYS A 33 -8.87 4.45 -1.97
C LYS A 33 -7.54 3.76 -2.29
N THR A 34 -6.77 4.25 -3.27
CA THR A 34 -5.50 3.63 -3.64
C THR A 34 -4.41 3.77 -2.58
N GLY A 35 -4.37 4.89 -1.87
CA GLY A 35 -3.45 5.09 -0.76
C GLY A 35 -3.86 4.27 0.47
N ALA A 36 -5.16 4.15 0.76
CA ALA A 36 -5.67 3.27 1.81
C ALA A 36 -5.23 1.83 1.58
N VAL A 37 -5.36 1.33 0.33
CA VAL A 37 -4.83 0.03 -0.09
C VAL A 37 -3.34 -0.06 0.23
N GLY A 38 -2.51 0.86 -0.28
CA GLY A 38 -1.06 0.88 -0.02
C GLY A 38 -0.68 0.84 1.47
N GLY A 39 -1.44 1.56 2.30
CA GLY A 39 -1.27 1.58 3.75
C GLY A 39 -1.71 0.29 4.43
N LEU A 40 -2.90 -0.21 4.12
CA LEU A 40 -3.49 -1.41 4.75
C LEU A 40 -2.64 -2.65 4.48
N LEU A 41 -2.11 -2.77 3.26
CA LEU A 41 -1.21 -3.85 2.84
C LEU A 41 0.06 -3.89 3.68
N ALA A 42 0.66 -2.73 3.87
CA ALA A 42 1.92 -2.65 4.56
C ALA A 42 1.75 -2.72 6.08
N GLY A 43 0.58 -2.33 6.60
CA GLY A 43 0.19 -2.61 7.98
C GLY A 43 -0.13 -4.09 8.21
N ALA A 44 -0.74 -4.77 7.23
CA ALA A 44 -0.98 -6.21 7.28
C ALA A 44 0.34 -7.01 7.23
N VAL A 45 1.22 -6.71 6.28
CA VAL A 45 2.56 -7.31 6.17
C VAL A 45 3.42 -6.96 7.40
N GLY A 46 3.36 -5.71 7.87
CA GLY A 46 4.03 -5.28 9.09
C GLY A 46 3.51 -5.98 10.34
N SER A 47 2.21 -6.21 10.46
CA SER A 47 1.63 -6.87 11.64
C SER A 47 2.08 -8.32 11.83
N ILE A 48 2.39 -9.01 10.72
CA ILE A 48 2.91 -10.39 10.72
C ILE A 48 4.34 -10.41 11.28
N PHE A 49 5.12 -9.36 11.02
CA PHE A 49 6.50 -9.26 11.51
C PHE A 49 6.63 -8.64 12.91
N TRP A 50 5.66 -7.84 13.35
CA TRP A 50 5.76 -7.06 14.60
C TRP A 50 4.84 -7.55 15.72
N GLY A 51 4.12 -8.66 15.53
CA GLY A 51 3.37 -9.30 16.62
C GLY A 51 2.33 -8.39 17.27
N GLY A 52 1.54 -7.68 16.46
CA GLY A 52 0.49 -6.78 16.92
C GLY A 52 -0.82 -7.03 16.18
N ASP A 53 -1.92 -6.49 16.72
CA ASP A 53 -3.25 -6.57 16.12
C ASP A 53 -3.19 -6.04 14.67
N ALA A 54 -3.28 -6.99 13.74
CA ALA A 54 -3.16 -6.74 12.31
C ALA A 54 -4.23 -5.80 11.80
N VAL A 55 -5.43 -5.87 12.38
CA VAL A 55 -6.55 -5.03 11.97
C VAL A 55 -6.30 -3.60 12.45
N ASN A 56 -5.85 -3.40 13.69
CA ASN A 56 -5.56 -2.07 14.22
C ASN A 56 -4.36 -1.39 13.51
N ASN A 57 -3.29 -2.16 13.24
CA ASN A 57 -2.14 -1.62 12.51
C ASN A 57 -2.47 -1.36 11.04
N ALA A 58 -3.21 -2.26 10.39
CA ALA A 58 -3.68 -2.06 9.03
C ALA A 58 -4.69 -0.91 8.92
N LEU A 59 -5.61 -0.72 9.88
CA LEU A 59 -6.52 0.43 9.89
C LEU A 59 -5.76 1.74 10.05
N ARG A 60 -4.76 1.79 10.94
CA ARG A 60 -3.93 2.99 11.15
C ARG A 60 -3.13 3.32 9.90
N THR A 61 -2.48 2.34 9.30
CA THR A 61 -1.73 2.56 8.06
C THR A 61 -2.66 2.82 6.88
N ALA A 62 -3.87 2.24 6.85
CA ALA A 62 -4.90 2.54 5.86
C ALA A 62 -5.46 3.94 6.00
N ALA A 63 -5.66 4.45 7.22
CA ALA A 63 -6.09 5.82 7.44
C ALA A 63 -5.00 6.82 7.01
N VAL A 64 -3.73 6.53 7.34
CA VAL A 64 -2.57 7.30 6.87
C VAL A 64 -2.46 7.22 5.34
N GLY A 65 -2.63 6.02 4.78
CA GLY A 65 -2.68 5.77 3.35
C GLY A 65 -3.84 6.46 2.67
N ALA A 66 -5.03 6.48 3.27
CA ALA A 66 -6.22 7.13 2.74
C ALA A 66 -6.06 8.64 2.72
N ALA A 67 -5.56 9.23 3.81
CA ALA A 67 -5.34 10.67 3.88
C ALA A 67 -4.27 11.13 2.86
N SER A 68 -3.14 10.41 2.80
CA SER A 68 -2.04 10.72 1.87
C SER A 68 -2.43 10.45 0.41
N GLY A 69 -3.17 9.36 0.17
CA GLY A 69 -3.78 9.06 -1.10
C GLY A 69 -4.79 10.12 -1.54
N ALA A 70 -5.63 10.62 -0.63
CA ALA A 70 -6.62 11.65 -0.92
C ALA A 70 -5.96 12.94 -1.39
N ALA A 71 -4.87 13.34 -0.74
CA ALA A 71 -4.11 14.52 -1.13
C ALA A 71 -3.52 14.37 -2.54
N VAL A 72 -2.86 13.24 -2.83
CA VAL A 72 -2.26 12.98 -4.16
C VAL A 72 -3.31 12.88 -5.25
N GLY A 73 -4.41 12.19 -4.94
CA GLY A 73 -5.56 12.08 -5.80
C GLY A 73 -6.14 13.45 -6.15
N ALA A 74 -6.30 14.33 -5.16
CA ALA A 74 -6.84 15.66 -5.36
C ALA A 74 -5.99 16.49 -6.32
N MET A 75 -4.66 16.42 -6.17
CA MET A 75 -3.71 17.12 -7.02
C MET A 75 -3.77 16.63 -8.47
N ASN A 76 -3.78 15.30 -8.68
CA ASN A 76 -3.91 14.72 -10.02
C ASN A 76 -5.28 15.01 -10.66
N GLY A 77 -6.34 15.08 -9.85
CA GLY A 77 -7.67 15.48 -10.26
C GLY A 77 -7.74 16.94 -10.72
N ALA A 78 -7.14 17.83 -9.94
CA ALA A 78 -7.04 19.26 -10.28
C ALA A 78 -6.19 19.50 -11.54
N GLU A 79 -5.11 18.73 -11.74
CA GLU A 79 -4.31 18.80 -12.97
C GLU A 79 -5.09 18.35 -14.21
N ARG A 80 -5.96 17.35 -14.08
CA ARG A 80 -6.83 16.91 -15.19
C ARG A 80 -7.82 18.00 -15.58
N ASP A 81 -8.43 18.67 -14.61
CA ASP A 81 -9.34 19.78 -14.86
C ASP A 81 -8.64 20.95 -15.55
N LYS A 82 -7.35 21.20 -15.24
CA LYS A 82 -6.54 22.23 -15.94
C LYS A 82 -6.21 21.88 -17.39
N ARG A 83 -6.26 20.60 -17.75
CA ARG A 83 -5.91 20.10 -19.09
C ARG A 83 -7.16 19.85 -19.96
N GLN A 84 -8.37 20.02 -19.44
CA GLN A 84 -9.64 19.85 -20.15
C GLN A 84 -10.41 21.18 -20.27
N PRO A 85 -10.98 21.51 -21.45
CA PRO A 85 -11.92 22.63 -21.57
C PRO A 85 -13.22 22.36 -20.79
N PRO A 86 -13.98 23.40 -20.40
CA PRO A 86 -15.15 23.27 -19.52
C PRO A 86 -16.19 22.30 -20.11
N PRO A 87 -16.72 21.35 -19.33
CA PRO A 87 -17.65 20.36 -19.84
C PRO A 87 -19.08 20.93 -19.99
N PRO A 88 -19.88 20.43 -20.95
CA PRO A 88 -21.34 20.62 -20.96
C PRO A 88 -21.99 19.97 -19.72
N PRO A 89 -23.23 20.35 -19.35
CA PRO A 89 -23.92 19.87 -18.14
C PRO A 89 -24.00 18.32 -18.07
N PRO A 90 -23.95 17.74 -16.86
CA PRO A 90 -23.67 16.31 -16.68
C PRO A 90 -24.81 15.40 -17.14
N ALA A 91 -24.47 14.42 -17.97
CA ALA A 91 -25.28 13.23 -18.21
C ALA A 91 -25.18 12.27 -17.00
N PRO A 92 -26.15 11.35 -16.82
CA PRO A 92 -26.12 10.36 -15.74
C PRO A 92 -24.83 9.55 -15.72
N ALA A 93 -24.32 9.27 -14.51
CA ALA A 93 -23.04 8.59 -14.29
C ALA A 93 -22.95 7.24 -15.04
N PRO A 94 -21.91 7.02 -15.86
CA PRO A 94 -21.62 5.69 -16.39
C PRO A 94 -21.12 4.76 -15.28
N ALA A 95 -21.49 3.48 -15.37
CA ALA A 95 -20.92 2.42 -14.53
C ALA A 95 -19.36 2.40 -14.64
N PRO A 96 -18.63 1.98 -13.58
CA PRO A 96 -17.19 2.09 -13.56
C PRO A 96 -16.52 1.16 -14.58
N GLY A 97 -16.14 1.73 -15.72
CA GLY A 97 -15.21 1.14 -16.68
C GLY A 97 -13.78 1.37 -16.21
N GLY A 98 -13.07 0.29 -15.88
CA GLY A 98 -11.69 0.33 -15.42
C GLY A 98 -10.74 0.79 -16.52
N THR A 99 -10.44 2.09 -16.57
CA THR A 99 -9.24 2.58 -17.27
C THR A 99 -8.06 2.52 -16.31
N PRO A 100 -6.92 1.90 -16.69
CA PRO A 100 -5.74 1.89 -15.84
C PRO A 100 -5.28 3.34 -15.66
N ALA A 101 -5.35 3.84 -14.42
CA ALA A 101 -4.80 5.14 -14.09
C ALA A 101 -3.30 5.12 -14.38
N LYS A 102 -2.87 5.88 -15.39
CA LYS A 102 -1.47 6.19 -15.65
C LYS A 102 -0.92 6.81 -14.37
N ALA A 103 -0.05 6.08 -13.67
CA ALA A 103 0.60 6.51 -12.43
C ALA A 103 1.52 7.69 -12.73
N ALA A 104 0.97 8.91 -12.75
CA ALA A 104 1.75 10.13 -12.72
C ALA A 104 2.29 10.28 -11.29
N GLY A 105 3.61 10.16 -11.19
CA GLY A 105 4.34 10.08 -9.94
C GLY A 105 4.14 11.32 -9.06
N MET A 106 3.53 11.11 -7.91
CA MET A 106 3.87 11.82 -6.70
C MET A 106 3.78 10.80 -5.57
N THR A 107 4.91 10.59 -4.90
CA THR A 107 5.09 9.60 -3.84
C THR A 107 4.08 9.87 -2.73
N VAL A 108 3.23 8.88 -2.43
CA VAL A 108 2.54 8.83 -1.13
C VAL A 108 3.62 9.06 -0.07
N ASP A 109 3.42 10.03 0.83
CA ASP A 109 4.33 10.26 1.97
C ASP A 109 4.14 9.15 3.01
N ASN A 110 4.29 7.90 2.54
CA ASN A 110 4.53 6.70 3.32
C ASN A 110 6.02 6.67 3.70
N LYS A 111 6.66 7.82 3.94
CA LYS A 111 8.08 7.88 4.25
C LYS A 111 8.41 7.07 5.49
N ALA A 112 7.54 7.08 6.51
CA ALA A 112 7.68 6.22 7.69
C ALA A 112 7.68 4.73 7.32
N LEU A 113 6.73 4.32 6.49
CA LEU A 113 6.58 2.93 6.08
C LEU A 113 7.68 2.49 5.12
N LYS A 114 8.03 3.30 4.12
CA LYS A 114 9.17 3.08 3.21
C LYS A 114 10.49 3.05 3.97
N ALA A 115 10.66 3.90 4.98
CA ALA A 115 11.81 3.83 5.88
C ALA A 115 11.80 2.53 6.73
N GLN A 116 10.63 1.96 7.01
CA GLN A 116 10.54 0.70 7.76
C GLN A 116 10.78 -0.52 6.88
N VAL A 117 10.08 -0.63 5.74
CA VAL A 117 10.10 -1.83 4.90
C VAL A 117 11.14 -1.76 3.77
N GLY A 118 11.58 -0.56 3.38
CA GLY A 118 12.44 -0.32 2.22
C GLY A 118 11.62 -0.05 0.95
N ASP A 119 12.12 0.81 0.05
CA ASP A 119 11.41 1.21 -1.17
C ASP A 119 11.08 0.04 -2.10
N LEU A 120 12.01 -0.91 -2.24
CA LEU A 120 11.81 -2.08 -3.11
C LEU A 120 10.76 -3.05 -2.55
N ASN A 121 10.76 -3.29 -1.24
CA ASN A 121 9.73 -4.10 -0.59
C ASN A 121 8.37 -3.43 -0.66
N PHE A 122 8.30 -2.11 -0.39
CA PHE A 122 7.06 -1.35 -0.53
C PHE A 122 6.50 -1.48 -1.96
N SER A 123 7.34 -1.26 -2.97
CA SER A 123 6.95 -1.41 -4.37
C SER A 123 6.53 -2.85 -4.71
N ALA A 124 7.20 -3.87 -4.16
CA ALA A 124 6.82 -5.27 -4.37
C ALA A 124 5.44 -5.60 -3.76
N SER A 125 5.14 -5.07 -2.56
CA SER A 125 3.82 -5.21 -1.94
C SER A 125 2.71 -4.54 -2.75
N GLU A 126 2.99 -3.39 -3.38
CA GLU A 126 2.02 -2.76 -4.29
C GLU A 126 1.70 -3.62 -5.51
N GLU A 127 2.70 -4.26 -6.12
CA GLU A 127 2.47 -5.17 -7.26
C GLU A 127 1.67 -6.40 -6.81
N LEU A 128 1.99 -6.98 -5.65
CA LEU A 128 1.27 -8.11 -5.09
C LEU A 128 -0.21 -7.77 -4.88
N ALA A 129 -0.51 -6.61 -4.30
CA ALA A 129 -1.89 -6.18 -4.11
C ALA A 129 -2.67 -5.96 -5.39
N ARG A 130 -1.99 -5.58 -6.47
CA ARG A 130 -2.55 -5.43 -7.82
C ARG A 130 -2.55 -6.74 -8.62
N CYS A 131 -2.36 -7.89 -7.96
CA CYS A 131 -2.33 -9.21 -8.58
C CYS A 131 -1.22 -9.39 -9.65
N ARG A 132 -0.12 -8.65 -9.53
CA ARG A 132 1.02 -8.72 -10.46
C ARG A 132 2.14 -9.56 -9.87
N HIS A 133 1.88 -10.86 -9.68
CA HIS A 133 2.77 -11.76 -8.91
C HIS A 133 4.20 -11.83 -9.46
N VAL A 134 4.37 -11.92 -10.78
CA VAL A 134 5.71 -11.95 -11.42
C VAL A 134 6.51 -10.67 -11.12
N SER A 135 5.85 -9.52 -11.17
CA SER A 135 6.50 -8.23 -10.85
C SER A 135 6.80 -8.10 -9.36
N ALA A 136 5.88 -8.57 -8.51
CA ALA A 136 6.08 -8.60 -7.06
C ALA A 136 7.29 -9.46 -6.67
N ILE A 137 7.39 -10.69 -7.22
CA ILE A 137 8.51 -11.61 -6.99
C ILE A 137 9.82 -10.95 -7.43
N SER A 138 9.90 -10.45 -8.66
CA SER A 138 11.14 -9.85 -9.19
C SER A 138 11.61 -8.64 -8.37
N ARG A 139 10.69 -7.77 -7.91
CA ARG A 139 11.02 -6.62 -7.07
C ARG A 139 11.47 -7.05 -5.68
N ALA A 140 10.82 -8.05 -5.09
CA ALA A 140 11.17 -8.58 -3.79
C ALA A 140 12.52 -9.33 -3.82
N GLU A 141 12.86 -10.05 -4.90
CA GLU A 141 14.20 -10.62 -5.08
C GLU A 141 15.29 -9.54 -5.10
N LYS A 142 15.05 -8.45 -5.83
CA LYS A 142 15.94 -7.29 -5.84
C LYS A 142 16.06 -6.66 -4.46
N ALA A 143 14.95 -6.55 -3.73
CA ALA A 143 14.96 -6.06 -2.34
C ALA A 143 15.84 -6.96 -1.46
N PHE A 144 15.65 -8.27 -1.52
CA PHE A 144 16.45 -9.23 -0.74
C PHE A 144 17.95 -9.13 -1.04
N ALA A 145 18.31 -9.01 -2.32
CA ALA A 145 19.70 -8.95 -2.77
C ALA A 145 20.41 -7.63 -2.41
N SER A 146 19.69 -6.51 -2.40
CA SER A 146 20.28 -5.18 -2.18
C SER A 146 20.21 -4.68 -0.74
N GLU A 147 19.34 -5.27 0.09
CA GLU A 147 19.14 -4.85 1.45
C GLU A 147 20.22 -5.37 2.39
N THR A 148 20.52 -4.62 3.45
CA THR A 148 21.46 -5.03 4.51
C THR A 148 20.75 -5.30 5.83
N ASP A 149 19.60 -4.66 6.07
CA ASP A 149 18.78 -4.90 7.25
C ASP A 149 18.10 -6.28 7.19
N ALA A 150 18.31 -7.08 8.25
CA ALA A 150 17.81 -8.44 8.31
C ALA A 150 16.26 -8.49 8.30
N LYS A 151 15.59 -7.53 8.95
CA LYS A 151 14.11 -7.51 8.97
C LYS A 151 13.56 -7.23 7.58
N ARG A 152 14.18 -6.31 6.85
CA ARG A 152 13.77 -5.97 5.49
C ARG A 152 14.07 -7.07 4.47
N LYS A 153 15.12 -7.86 4.67
CA LYS A 153 15.31 -9.13 3.94
C LYS A 153 14.18 -10.12 4.23
N GLY A 154 13.76 -10.21 5.49
CA GLY A 154 12.57 -10.98 5.87
C GLY A 154 11.32 -10.57 5.09
N TYR A 155 11.01 -9.27 5.00
CA TYR A 155 9.85 -8.79 4.21
C TYR A 155 9.94 -9.22 2.76
N ALA A 156 11.13 -9.13 2.16
CA ALA A 156 11.34 -9.53 0.78
C ALA A 156 10.99 -11.01 0.57
N LEU A 157 11.38 -11.88 1.48
CA LEU A 157 11.04 -13.32 1.41
C LEU A 157 9.55 -13.56 1.64
N LEU A 158 8.91 -12.85 2.60
CA LEU A 158 7.46 -12.97 2.80
C LEU A 158 6.68 -12.57 1.55
N ILE A 159 7.03 -11.44 0.92
CA ILE A 159 6.35 -10.97 -0.29
C ILE A 159 6.52 -11.97 -1.43
N GLN A 160 7.71 -12.56 -1.60
CA GLN A 160 7.93 -13.62 -2.59
C GLN A 160 7.08 -14.87 -2.31
N ALA A 161 7.03 -15.32 -1.06
CA ALA A 161 6.25 -16.49 -0.65
C ALA A 161 4.75 -16.27 -0.92
N MET A 162 4.21 -15.14 -0.46
CA MET A 162 2.81 -14.78 -0.71
C MET A 162 2.48 -14.70 -2.19
N ALA A 163 3.33 -14.04 -2.98
CA ALA A 163 3.13 -13.92 -4.42
C ALA A 163 3.18 -15.29 -5.12
N ALA A 164 4.09 -16.17 -4.71
CA ALA A 164 4.22 -17.51 -5.27
C ALA A 164 3.06 -18.43 -4.87
N GLU A 165 2.60 -18.40 -3.62
CA GLU A 165 1.43 -19.18 -3.16
C GLU A 165 0.16 -18.73 -3.90
N GLU A 166 -0.07 -17.41 -4.00
CA GLU A 166 -1.25 -16.88 -4.68
C GLU A 166 -1.25 -17.14 -6.19
N SER A 167 -0.06 -17.17 -6.82
CA SER A 167 0.08 -17.52 -8.24
C SER A 167 0.20 -19.02 -8.51
N ASN A 168 -0.05 -19.89 -7.51
CA ASN A 168 0.10 -21.34 -7.59
C ASN A 168 1.49 -21.81 -8.10
N ASN A 169 2.56 -21.07 -7.79
CA ASN A 169 3.93 -21.39 -8.14
C ASN A 169 4.63 -22.11 -6.99
N ALA A 170 4.27 -23.39 -6.80
CA ALA A 170 4.78 -24.22 -5.70
C ALA A 170 6.32 -24.32 -5.68
N THR A 171 6.96 -24.41 -6.87
CA THR A 171 8.42 -24.45 -6.99
C THR A 171 9.07 -23.21 -6.38
N LYS A 172 8.56 -22.02 -6.70
CA LYS A 172 9.08 -20.77 -6.15
C LYS A 172 8.78 -20.65 -4.65
N ALA A 173 7.58 -21.00 -4.20
CA ALA A 173 7.22 -20.96 -2.79
C ALA A 173 8.17 -21.83 -1.94
N ASN A 174 8.38 -23.09 -2.35
CA ASN A 174 9.29 -24.02 -1.66
C ASN A 174 10.73 -23.51 -1.63
N ALA A 175 11.23 -22.94 -2.74
CA ALA A 175 12.56 -22.35 -2.77
C ALA A 175 12.71 -21.17 -1.81
N VAL A 176 11.68 -20.31 -1.71
CA VAL A 176 11.65 -19.18 -0.79
C VAL A 176 11.64 -19.64 0.66
N TYR A 177 10.85 -20.65 1.03
CA TYR A 177 10.83 -21.17 2.40
C TYR A 177 12.18 -21.80 2.81
N ALA A 178 12.80 -22.56 1.92
CA ALA A 178 14.15 -23.09 2.16
C ALA A 178 15.18 -21.98 2.37
N GLN A 179 15.15 -20.94 1.52
CA GLN A 179 16.00 -19.77 1.65
C GLN A 179 15.74 -19.01 2.95
N TRP A 180 14.48 -18.92 3.38
CA TRP A 180 14.12 -18.24 4.62
C TRP A 180 14.68 -18.95 5.85
N GLY A 181 14.60 -20.28 5.91
CA GLY A 181 15.18 -21.05 7.00
C GLY A 181 16.70 -20.94 7.11
N GLN A 182 17.40 -20.77 5.98
CA GLN A 182 18.84 -20.50 5.97
C GLN A 182 19.18 -19.09 6.46
N PHE A 183 18.33 -18.12 6.12
CA PHE A 183 18.51 -16.71 6.47
C PHE A 183 18.14 -16.41 7.93
N ASP A 184 17.04 -16.98 8.42
CA ASP A 184 16.51 -16.81 9.76
C ASP A 184 16.17 -18.20 10.34
N PRO A 185 17.07 -18.78 11.16
CA PRO A 185 16.85 -20.10 11.75
C PRO A 185 15.60 -20.20 12.62
N ALA A 186 15.07 -19.09 13.17
CA ALA A 186 13.81 -19.10 13.91
C ALA A 186 12.60 -19.41 13.01
N ARG A 187 12.80 -19.34 11.70
CA ARG A 187 11.84 -19.63 10.62
C ARG A 187 12.25 -20.86 9.80
N ALA A 188 13.10 -21.72 10.35
CA ALA A 188 13.58 -22.93 9.68
C ALA A 188 12.48 -23.97 9.40
N ASP A 189 11.37 -23.94 10.13
CA ASP A 189 10.20 -24.78 9.86
C ASP A 189 9.43 -24.25 8.62
N PRO A 190 9.47 -24.97 7.48
CA PRO A 190 8.83 -24.52 6.24
C PRO A 190 7.31 -24.49 6.36
N GLN A 191 6.72 -25.37 7.18
CA GLN A 191 5.26 -25.44 7.33
C GLN A 191 4.76 -24.25 8.15
N LYS A 192 5.50 -23.88 9.21
CA LYS A 192 5.21 -22.68 9.98
C LYS A 192 5.31 -21.42 9.12
N THR A 193 6.39 -21.25 8.36
CA THR A 193 6.55 -20.06 7.48
C THR A 193 5.51 -20.01 6.37
N ARG A 194 5.11 -21.17 5.85
CA ARG A 194 3.99 -21.26 4.90
C ARG A 194 2.68 -20.77 5.51
N ASN A 195 2.34 -21.21 6.73
CA ASN A 195 1.13 -20.75 7.41
C ASN A 195 1.13 -19.23 7.62
N GLU A 196 2.28 -18.64 7.96
CA GLU A 196 2.42 -17.18 8.10
C GLU A 196 2.23 -16.44 6.76
N ALA A 197 2.74 -17.00 5.66
CA ALA A 197 2.51 -16.47 4.32
C ALA A 197 1.03 -16.54 3.91
N LEU A 198 0.36 -17.67 4.18
CA LEU A 198 -1.07 -17.85 3.93
C LEU A 198 -1.93 -16.90 4.79
N GLU A 199 -1.57 -16.67 6.05
CA GLU A 199 -2.22 -15.67 6.90
C GLU A 199 -2.07 -14.26 6.31
N GLY A 200 -0.89 -13.94 5.80
CA GLY A 200 -0.65 -12.69 5.05
C GLY A 200 -1.53 -12.56 3.81
N LEU A 201 -1.72 -13.64 3.06
CA LEU A 201 -2.62 -13.66 1.92
C LEU A 201 -4.08 -13.46 2.34
N LEU A 202 -4.55 -14.08 3.41
CA LEU A 202 -5.92 -13.85 3.91
C LEU A 202 -6.15 -12.39 4.31
N LYS A 203 -5.17 -11.76 4.98
CA LYS A 203 -5.24 -10.34 5.31
C LYS A 203 -5.25 -9.48 4.06
N LEU A 204 -4.37 -9.79 3.09
CA LEU A 204 -4.31 -9.14 1.79
C LEU A 204 -5.64 -9.22 1.04
N GLN A 205 -6.25 -10.40 0.98
CA GLN A 205 -7.55 -10.64 0.34
C GLN A 205 -8.66 -9.83 0.99
N LYS A 206 -8.67 -9.74 2.33
CA LYS A 206 -9.58 -8.88 3.07
C LYS A 206 -9.40 -7.40 2.71
N VAL A 207 -8.15 -6.92 2.60
CA VAL A 207 -7.87 -5.55 2.12
C VAL A 207 -8.48 -5.34 0.74
N ARG A 208 -8.27 -6.27 -0.18
CA ARG A 208 -8.80 -6.16 -1.54
C ARG A 208 -10.32 -6.09 -1.54
N GLN A 209 -10.98 -6.95 -0.75
CA GLN A 209 -12.43 -6.94 -0.58
C GLN A 209 -12.95 -5.59 -0.08
N GLU A 210 -12.37 -5.05 1.00
CA GLU A 210 -12.76 -3.76 1.60
C GLU A 210 -12.59 -2.58 0.63
N GLN A 211 -11.73 -2.74 -0.38
CA GLN A 211 -11.38 -1.71 -1.34
C GLN A 211 -12.06 -1.93 -2.70
N GLY A 212 -12.93 -2.94 -2.83
CA GLY A 212 -13.60 -3.28 -4.09
C GLY A 212 -12.66 -3.81 -5.17
N LEU A 213 -11.51 -4.35 -4.78
CA LEU A 213 -10.57 -5.05 -5.66
C LEU A 213 -10.91 -6.55 -5.69
N PRO A 214 -10.49 -7.29 -6.74
CA PRO A 214 -10.65 -8.74 -6.79
C PRO A 214 -10.03 -9.39 -5.56
N VAL A 215 -10.80 -10.21 -4.85
CA VAL A 215 -10.30 -10.93 -3.66
C VAL A 215 -9.21 -11.90 -4.09
N LEU A 216 -9.48 -12.68 -5.13
CA LEU A 216 -8.55 -13.63 -5.73
C LEU A 216 -7.91 -13.04 -6.98
N CYS A 217 -6.64 -13.36 -7.16
CA CYS A 217 -5.87 -13.02 -8.35
C CYS A 217 -5.87 -14.22 -9.30
N THR A 218 -6.87 -14.29 -10.16
CA THR A 218 -6.98 -15.29 -11.24
C THR A 218 -6.35 -14.79 -12.52
#